data_AF-A0A662Q0K8-F1
#
_entry.id   AF-A0A662Q0K8-F1
#
_cell.length_a   1.000
_cell.length_b   1.000
_cell.length_c   1.000
_cell.angle_alpha   90.00
_cell.angle_beta   90.00
_cell.angle_gamma   90.00
#
_symmetry.space_group_name_H-M   'P 1'
#
loop_
_entity.id
_entity.type
_entity.pdbx_description
1 polymer ?
#
loop_
_entity_poly.entity_id
_entity_poly.type
_entity_poly.pdbx_seq_one_letter_code
_entity_poly.pdbx_strand_id
1 'polypeptide(L)'
;WYMETGSGMGHTLLVANEKKAYVLSDLGTYLKFKKEGKISNLELLYQGGSELINVYSVYLVSSCTGRERDLAVSFMDFVSKDAQSLIAEYGIDKFGQPLFKPAEGSLERLEEFWEMLAS
;
A
#
# COMPACT_ATOMS: atom_id res chain seq x y z
N TRP A 1 10.92 -22.03 -11.83
CA TRP A 1 10.38 -20.79 -12.39
C TRP A 1 10.13 -19.72 -11.32
N TYR A 2 10.67 -19.89 -10.10
CA TYR A 2 10.59 -18.93 -9.00
C TYR A 2 12.01 -18.61 -8.52
N MET A 3 12.24 -17.37 -8.12
CA MET A 3 13.50 -16.89 -7.56
C MET A 3 13.19 -15.99 -6.37
N GLU A 4 13.80 -16.30 -5.23
CA GLU A 4 13.76 -15.46 -4.05
C GLU A 4 15.02 -14.59 -4.00
N THR A 5 14.87 -13.30 -3.73
CA THR A 5 16.00 -12.36 -3.65
C THR A 5 16.52 -12.18 -2.22
N GLY A 6 15.76 -12.62 -1.20
CA GLY A 6 16.08 -12.41 0.22
C GLY A 6 16.22 -10.94 0.62
N SER A 7 15.58 -10.04 -0.12
CA SER A 7 15.82 -8.59 -0.05
C SER A 7 14.52 -7.78 -0.09
N GLY A 8 14.62 -6.48 0.19
CA GLY A 8 13.48 -5.57 0.12
C GLY A 8 12.98 -5.33 -1.31
N MET A 9 11.73 -4.84 -1.43
CA MET A 9 11.02 -4.69 -2.70
C MET A 9 11.81 -3.96 -3.79
N GLY A 10 12.53 -2.89 -3.43
CA GLY A 10 13.35 -2.12 -4.37
C GLY A 10 14.45 -2.94 -5.03
N HIS A 11 15.15 -3.81 -4.29
CA HIS A 11 16.18 -4.68 -4.87
C HIS A 11 15.55 -5.78 -5.72
N THR A 12 14.43 -6.35 -5.28
CA THR A 12 13.67 -7.34 -6.05
C THR A 12 13.22 -6.80 -7.41
N LEU A 13 12.79 -5.54 -7.49
CA LEU A 13 12.46 -4.88 -8.75
C LEU A 13 13.69 -4.75 -9.68
N LEU A 14 14.87 -4.40 -9.15
CA LEU A 14 16.10 -4.33 -9.94
C LEU A 14 16.47 -5.70 -10.52
N VAL A 15 16.42 -6.75 -9.69
CA VAL A 15 16.70 -8.12 -10.14
C VAL A 15 15.71 -8.56 -11.22
N ALA A 16 14.42 -8.30 -11.04
CA ALA A 16 13.40 -8.62 -12.04
C ALA A 16 13.64 -7.87 -13.36
N ASN A 17 14.02 -6.59 -13.28
CA ASN A 17 14.35 -5.77 -14.44
C ASN A 17 15.57 -6.30 -15.21
N GLU A 18 16.62 -6.73 -14.51
CA GLU A 18 17.83 -7.31 -15.11
C GLU A 18 17.54 -8.69 -15.74
N LYS A 19 16.74 -9.51 -15.05
CA LYS A 19 16.37 -10.86 -15.51
C LYS A 19 15.26 -10.86 -16.56
N LYS A 20 14.63 -9.71 -16.84
CA LYS A 20 13.43 -9.59 -17.67
C LYS A 20 12.33 -10.56 -17.20
N ALA A 21 12.11 -10.59 -15.88
CA ALA A 21 11.17 -11.49 -15.22
C ALA A 21 9.92 -10.73 -14.75
N TYR A 22 8.86 -11.49 -14.45
CA TYR A 22 7.70 -10.98 -13.76
C TYR A 22 7.97 -10.82 -12.27
N VAL A 23 7.33 -9.83 -11.65
CA VAL A 23 7.44 -9.54 -10.21
C VAL A 23 6.13 -8.94 -9.72
N LEU A 24 5.65 -9.39 -8.57
CA LEU A 24 4.58 -8.74 -7.83
C LEU A 24 5.21 -7.67 -6.92
N SER A 25 4.70 -6.44 -6.97
CA SER A 25 5.20 -5.30 -6.21
C SER A 25 4.07 -4.40 -5.77
N ASP A 26 4.27 -3.68 -4.67
CA ASP A 26 3.42 -2.54 -4.35
C ASP A 26 3.61 -1.42 -5.41
N LEU A 27 2.53 -0.67 -5.66
CA LEU A 27 2.49 0.35 -6.70
C LEU A 27 3.43 1.53 -6.41
N GLY A 28 3.59 1.91 -5.14
CA GLY A 28 4.43 3.03 -4.73
C GLY A 28 5.90 2.81 -5.05
N THR A 29 6.44 1.63 -4.70
CA THR A 29 7.83 1.27 -5.01
C THR A 29 8.05 1.17 -6.52
N TYR A 30 7.12 0.55 -7.25
CA TYR A 30 7.18 0.46 -8.72
C TYR A 30 7.23 1.85 -9.37
N LEU A 31 6.29 2.75 -9.05
CA LEU A 31 6.22 4.08 -9.65
C LEU A 31 7.45 4.93 -9.33
N LYS A 32 7.95 4.84 -8.10
CA LYS A 32 9.20 5.50 -7.71
C LYS A 32 10.37 5.05 -8.59
N PHE A 33 10.60 3.74 -8.71
CA PHE A 33 11.73 3.21 -9.47
C PHE A 33 11.58 3.44 -10.98
N LYS A 34 10.35 3.37 -11.52
CA LYS A 34 10.07 3.69 -12.92
C LYS A 34 10.36 5.17 -13.22
N LYS A 35 9.91 6.08 -12.35
CA LYS A 35 10.21 7.52 -12.46
C LYS A 35 11.70 7.84 -12.35
N GLU A 36 12.43 7.12 -11.50
CA GLU A 36 13.89 7.23 -11.37
C GLU A 36 14.66 6.57 -12.53
N GLY A 37 13.97 5.93 -13.49
CA GLY A 37 14.60 5.26 -14.64
C GLY A 37 15.36 3.98 -14.30
N LYS A 38 15.16 3.41 -13.11
CA LYS A 38 15.91 2.24 -12.60
C LYS A 38 15.40 0.91 -13.14
N ILE A 39 14.16 0.87 -13.62
CA ILE A 39 13.47 -0.34 -14.08
C ILE A 39 12.86 -0.18 -15.47
N SER A 40 13.69 0.24 -16.44
CA SER A 40 13.25 0.52 -17.81
C SER A 40 12.66 -0.69 -18.56
N ASN A 41 12.99 -1.92 -18.18
CA ASN A 41 12.49 -3.15 -18.81
C ASN A 41 11.20 -3.69 -18.18
N LEU A 42 10.73 -3.11 -17.07
CA LEU A 42 9.50 -3.55 -16.42
C LEU A 42 8.32 -2.68 -16.83
N GLU A 43 7.23 -3.33 -17.21
CA GLU A 43 5.96 -2.67 -17.53
C GLU A 43 4.85 -3.18 -16.61
N LEU A 44 3.88 -2.30 -16.33
CA LEU A 44 2.71 -2.66 -15.53
C LEU A 44 1.76 -3.51 -16.38
N LEU A 45 1.61 -4.78 -16.02
CA LEU A 45 0.77 -5.73 -16.77
C LEU A 45 -0.61 -5.89 -16.15
N TYR A 46 -0.69 -5.79 -14.84
CA TYR A 46 -1.92 -5.97 -14.09
C TYR A 46 -1.87 -5.15 -12.80
N GLN A 47 -2.98 -4.49 -12.48
CA GLN A 47 -3.17 -3.75 -11.23
C GLN A 47 -4.62 -3.80 -10.78
N GLY A 48 -4.85 -3.72 -9.48
CA GLY A 48 -6.19 -3.82 -8.90
C GLY A 48 -6.68 -5.27 -8.82
N GLY A 49 -7.98 -5.45 -8.76
CA GLY A 49 -8.58 -6.74 -8.39
C GLY A 49 -8.60 -6.94 -6.87
N SER A 50 -9.40 -7.91 -6.42
CA SER A 50 -9.53 -8.29 -5.02
C SER A 50 -8.29 -9.01 -4.50
N GLU A 51 -7.60 -9.73 -5.38
CA GLU A 51 -6.39 -10.51 -5.11
C GLU A 51 -5.14 -9.66 -4.88
N LEU A 52 -5.15 -8.40 -5.31
CA LEU A 52 -4.06 -7.44 -5.07
C LEU A 52 -4.42 -6.39 -4.03
N ILE A 53 -5.50 -6.59 -3.28
CA ILE A 53 -5.85 -5.64 -2.23
C ILE A 53 -4.82 -5.70 -1.11
N ASN A 54 -4.41 -4.51 -0.65
CA ASN A 54 -3.53 -4.35 0.50
C ASN A 54 -4.18 -3.35 1.45
N VAL A 55 -4.92 -3.87 2.42
CA VAL A 55 -5.68 -3.07 3.40
C VAL A 55 -4.76 -2.68 4.56
N TYR A 56 -4.77 -1.40 4.91
CA TYR A 56 -4.09 -0.89 6.09
C TYR A 56 -5.11 -0.60 7.18
N SER A 57 -4.80 -1.03 8.40
CA SER A 57 -5.70 -0.90 9.56
C SER A 57 -4.94 -0.31 10.75
N VAL A 58 -5.65 0.47 11.57
CA VAL A 58 -5.12 1.04 12.82
C VAL A 58 -5.70 0.24 13.98
N TYR A 59 -4.83 -0.33 14.81
CA TYR A 59 -5.24 -1.07 16.01
C TYR A 59 -4.70 -0.39 17.27
N LEU A 60 -5.56 -0.26 18.27
CA LEU A 60 -5.14 0.13 19.61
C LEU A 60 -4.67 -1.10 20.38
N VAL A 61 -3.42 -1.05 20.86
CA VAL A 61 -2.88 -2.11 21.71
C VAL A 61 -3.67 -2.16 23.02
N SER A 62 -4.13 -3.35 23.41
CA SER A 62 -5.03 -3.54 24.56
C SER A 62 -4.43 -3.06 25.88
N SER A 63 -3.12 -3.21 26.06
CA SER A 63 -2.39 -2.73 27.22
C SER A 63 -2.03 -1.24 27.20
N CYS A 64 -2.37 -0.51 26.13
CA CYS A 64 -2.11 0.93 26.04
C CYS A 64 -3.10 1.71 26.91
N THR A 65 -2.59 2.46 27.87
CA THR A 65 -3.36 3.20 28.88
C THR A 65 -2.81 4.60 29.10
N GLY A 66 -3.56 5.46 29.80
CA GLY A 66 -3.10 6.80 30.14
C GLY A 66 -3.00 7.73 28.92
N ARG A 67 -2.11 8.72 28.99
CA ARG A 67 -1.99 9.78 27.98
C ARG A 67 -1.62 9.26 26.60
N GLU A 68 -0.81 8.21 26.52
CA GLU A 68 -0.42 7.55 25.28
C GLU A 68 -1.63 6.96 24.57
N ARG A 69 -2.59 6.41 25.33
CA ARG A 69 -3.85 5.91 24.77
C ARG A 69 -4.68 7.05 24.19
N ASP A 70 -4.78 8.16 24.89
CA ASP A 70 -5.56 9.32 24.42
C ASP A 70 -5.00 9.88 23.10
N LEU A 71 -3.67 9.93 22.98
CA LEU A 71 -2.99 10.32 21.73
C LEU A 71 -3.21 9.29 20.62
N ALA A 72 -3.14 7.99 20.93
CA ALA A 72 -3.37 6.94 19.95
C ALA A 72 -4.82 6.93 19.43
N VAL A 73 -5.80 7.15 20.31
CA VAL A 73 -7.22 7.33 19.93
C VAL A 73 -7.38 8.57 19.05
N SER A 74 -6.77 9.68 19.44
CA SER A 74 -6.82 10.92 18.63
C SER A 74 -6.21 10.73 17.24
N PHE A 75 -5.10 9.98 17.14
CA PHE A 75 -4.50 9.63 15.85
C PHE A 75 -5.40 8.70 15.03
N MET A 76 -6.01 7.69 15.64
CA MET A 76 -6.96 6.80 14.98
C MET A 76 -8.16 7.58 14.43
N ASP A 77 -8.71 8.52 15.21
CA ASP A 77 -9.80 9.40 14.78
C ASP A 77 -9.39 10.29 13.61
N PHE A 78 -8.22 10.92 13.70
CA PHE A 78 -7.66 11.74 12.63
C PHE A 78 -7.50 10.94 11.33
N VAL A 79 -6.87 9.76 11.40
CA VAL A 79 -6.66 8.90 10.23
C VAL A 79 -7.99 8.46 9.61
N SER A 80 -8.98 8.13 10.44
CA SER A 80 -10.28 7.60 9.98
C SER A 80 -11.22 8.67 9.43
N LYS A 81 -10.94 9.96 9.69
CA LYS A 81 -11.78 11.09 9.30
C LYS A 81 -10.96 12.11 8.51
N ASP A 82 -10.36 13.05 9.21
CA ASP A 82 -9.73 14.25 8.63
C ASP A 82 -8.61 13.94 7.62
N ALA A 83 -7.91 12.82 7.79
CA ALA A 83 -6.81 12.43 6.90
C ALA A 83 -7.28 11.75 5.59
N GLN A 84 -8.56 11.41 5.43
CA GLN A 84 -9.02 10.63 4.28
C GLN A 84 -8.80 11.38 2.95
N SER A 85 -9.03 12.70 2.91
CA SER A 85 -8.69 13.52 1.74
C SER A 85 -7.19 13.59 1.49
N LEU A 86 -6.38 13.71 2.54
CA LEU A 86 -4.91 13.68 2.43
C LEU A 86 -4.43 12.35 1.83
N ILE A 87 -5.00 11.23 2.26
CA ILE A 87 -4.70 9.90 1.73
C ILE A 87 -5.10 9.81 0.25
N ALA A 88 -6.28 10.32 -0.11
CA ALA A 88 -6.79 10.31 -1.48
C ALA A 88 -5.96 11.15 -2.45
N GLU A 89 -5.31 12.21 -1.97
CA GLU A 89 -4.48 13.10 -2.79
C GLU A 89 -2.99 12.70 -2.81
N TYR A 90 -2.57 11.81 -1.91
CA TYR A 90 -1.16 11.49 -1.73
C TYR A 90 -0.52 10.88 -2.98
N GLY A 91 0.50 11.58 -3.49
CA GLY A 91 1.32 11.15 -4.62
C GLY A 91 0.83 11.57 -5.99
N ILE A 92 -0.35 12.20 -6.11
CA ILE A 92 -0.87 12.71 -7.38
C ILE A 92 0.12 13.70 -8.02
N ASP A 93 0.65 14.64 -7.24
CA ASP A 93 1.62 15.64 -7.67
C ASP A 93 2.90 15.02 -8.27
N LYS A 94 3.34 13.89 -7.72
CA LYS A 94 4.59 13.23 -8.09
C LYS A 94 4.42 12.18 -9.18
N PHE A 95 3.30 11.47 -9.20
CA PHE A 95 3.12 10.27 -10.01
C PHE A 95 1.93 10.35 -10.97
N GLY A 96 1.16 11.44 -10.94
CA GLY A 96 -0.02 11.64 -11.79
C GLY A 96 -1.23 10.81 -11.38
N GLN A 97 -1.13 10.06 -10.28
CA GLN A 97 -2.19 9.21 -9.73
C GLN A 97 -2.01 9.05 -8.21
N PRO A 98 -3.10 8.79 -7.48
CA PRO A 98 -3.00 8.55 -6.04
C PRO A 98 -2.30 7.22 -5.76
N LEU A 99 -1.48 7.19 -4.70
CA LEU A 99 -0.80 5.97 -4.27
C LEU A 99 -1.65 5.10 -3.35
N PHE A 100 -2.63 5.71 -2.69
CA PHE A 100 -3.54 5.05 -1.75
C PHE A 100 -4.98 5.39 -2.11
N LYS A 101 -5.90 4.50 -1.75
CA LYS A 101 -7.34 4.76 -1.82
C LYS A 101 -7.83 5.02 -0.40
N PRO A 102 -8.63 6.07 -0.16
CA PRO A 102 -9.23 6.30 1.14
C PRO A 102 -10.20 5.16 1.48
N ALA A 103 -10.38 4.92 2.78
CA ALA A 103 -11.41 4.01 3.29
C ALA A 103 -12.80 4.65 3.27
N GLU A 104 -12.87 5.98 3.35
CA GLU A 104 -14.12 6.73 3.24
C GLU A 104 -14.88 6.36 1.95
N GLY A 105 -16.19 6.11 2.09
CA GLY A 105 -17.05 5.68 0.98
C GLY A 105 -16.84 4.23 0.51
N SER A 106 -15.96 3.45 1.14
CA SER A 106 -15.67 2.05 0.77
C SER A 106 -15.70 1.07 1.94
N LEU A 107 -16.23 1.47 3.11
CA LEU A 107 -16.16 0.67 4.34
C LEU A 107 -16.79 -0.71 4.21
N GLU A 108 -18.01 -0.82 3.68
CA GLU A 108 -18.71 -2.10 3.48
C GLU A 108 -17.86 -3.08 2.66
N ARG A 109 -17.29 -2.60 1.55
CA ARG A 109 -16.40 -3.40 0.69
C ARG A 109 -15.11 -3.81 1.41
N LEU A 110 -14.55 -2.94 2.25
CA LEU A 110 -13.35 -3.25 3.03
C LEU A 110 -13.63 -4.29 4.11
N GLU A 111 -14.83 -4.27 4.70
CA GLU A 111 -15.31 -5.29 5.64
C GLU A 111 -15.46 -6.65 4.92
N GLU A 112 -16.07 -6.70 3.74
CA GLU A 112 -16.15 -7.92 2.92
C GLU A 112 -14.77 -8.50 2.61
N PHE A 113 -13.81 -7.66 2.22
CA PHE A 113 -12.44 -8.10 1.97
C PHE A 113 -11.75 -8.59 3.23
N TRP A 114 -11.99 -7.94 4.36
CA TRP A 114 -11.44 -8.37 5.65
C TRP A 114 -11.97 -9.76 6.02
N GLU A 115 -13.27 -10.00 5.93
CA GLU A 115 -13.88 -11.29 6.22
C GLU A 115 -13.33 -12.40 5.32
N MET A 116 -13.21 -12.13 4.01
CA MET A 116 -12.66 -13.08 3.05
C MET A 116 -11.18 -13.40 3.29
N LEU A 117 -10.37 -12.42 3.74
CA LEU A 117 -8.94 -12.62 3.98
C LEU A 117 -8.64 -13.22 5.36
N ALA A 118 -9.54 -13.02 6.33
CA ALA A 118 -9.40 -13.52 7.70
C ALA A 118 -9.93 -14.96 7.87
N SER A 119 -10.75 -15.46 6.94
CA SER A 119 -11.25 -16.84 6.90
C SER A 119 -10.21 -17.82 6.33
#